data_AF-A0A960SIA9-F1
#
_entry.id   AF-A0A960SIA9-F1
#
_cell.length_a   1.000
_cell.length_b   1.000
_cell.length_c   1.000
_cell.angle_alpha   90.00
_cell.angle_beta   90.00
_cell.angle_gamma   90.00
#
_symmetry.space_group_name_H-M   'P 1'
#
loop_
_entity.id
_entity.type
_entity.pdbx_description
1 polymer ?
#
loop_
_entity_poly.entity_id
_entity_poly.type
_entity_poly.pdbx_seq_one_letter_code
_entity_poly.pdbx_strand_id
1 'polypeptide(L)'
;GAIAVPIKEKLETRIQRLGPLPLAFDPGSNWYYGLSSDVLGRVIEIVSGLPLDIYFNERIFRPLGMTDTMFYVPDSKRGRLAPFYTPNEDKSKALRVKDGAVLASGPINFSADYCYEGNGSIFLGGSGLVGTTLDYMRFLQCLLNGGKLEGEKILNGNSVARMTRNQIGTLSMPFPGHGDGWGYGFGVLTERGKANDIASVGTFSWGGLYNTYFWVDPQEEWIGLVMTQIFPYDHLTVRSEFKRLVYKAIDDSGFARRYYYELGAEHGNPHFNGRQLRVSSPNVSVHPRFAVRSEPRSPGLARILIKEDLRSIAGANLYCEVWGGHPGTYDKIVSVNGRVRMDFPEVGGAAENCTHLYPRFSLAPTDLVNGYNAIQFNCERENMGWGHFIVDNACLEIRLPTNHQSLAEAGLADFSATVDATPDGETINLQLDSSNPKAIAKIEYQARYYGYDENGNTWESDWHGMTKEREAYGMLGTATKAPFRWDWDVSMLPSQTGVEVRAWIHFADHPELVYQTKATGGLAIGSGRKSNVQLYTSSDLPKPFWSRADRLKECSIELDVEPDQIESAELHVVTWTGGAGEVKDYFTLNGAFIPVAEGSGHELFYSKVPLDSKILKKGSNT
;
A
#
# COMPACT_ATOMS: atom_id res chain seq x y z
N GLY A 1 -14.07 17.96 29.57
CA GLY A 1 -14.27 17.19 28.34
C GLY A 1 -14.56 15.76 28.69
N ALA A 2 -15.74 15.25 28.33
CA ALA A 2 -16.01 13.86 27.95
C ALA A 2 -17.47 13.73 27.47
N ILE A 3 -17.75 12.58 26.84
CA ILE A 3 -18.18 12.52 25.44
C ILE A 3 -19.11 11.29 25.20
N ALA A 4 -19.20 10.38 26.16
CA ALA A 4 -20.00 9.16 26.06
C ALA A 4 -21.05 9.09 27.18
N VAL A 5 -21.76 10.20 27.38
CA VAL A 5 -22.97 10.28 28.21
C VAL A 5 -24.10 10.87 27.37
N PRO A 6 -25.38 10.62 27.73
CA PRO A 6 -26.51 11.25 27.04
C PRO A 6 -26.40 12.77 27.08
N ILE A 7 -26.32 13.40 25.90
CA ILE A 7 -26.23 14.85 25.76
C ILE A 7 -27.43 15.35 24.95
N LYS A 8 -28.11 16.38 25.45
CA LYS A 8 -29.28 17.01 24.84
C LYS A 8 -28.98 18.46 24.42
N GLU A 9 -27.95 18.65 23.59
CA GLU A 9 -27.58 19.95 23.00
C GLU A 9 -27.08 19.73 21.56
N LYS A 10 -27.21 20.72 20.68
CA LYS A 10 -26.64 20.64 19.32
C LYS A 10 -25.12 20.85 19.35
N LEU A 11 -24.42 20.27 18.36
CA LEU A 11 -22.97 20.48 18.18
C LEU A 11 -22.63 21.98 18.09
N GLU A 12 -23.43 22.76 17.36
CA GLU A 12 -23.29 24.21 17.26
C GLU A 12 -23.20 24.91 18.62
N THR A 13 -24.15 24.65 19.52
CA THR A 13 -24.20 25.27 20.86
C THR A 13 -22.96 24.91 21.68
N ARG A 14 -22.50 23.66 21.57
CA ARG A 14 -21.30 23.19 22.26
C ARG A 14 -20.04 23.89 21.75
N ILE A 15 -19.88 24.04 20.43
CA ILE A 15 -18.72 24.71 19.84
C ILE A 15 -18.74 26.22 20.11
N GLN A 16 -19.92 26.87 20.12
CA GLN A 16 -20.05 28.27 20.53
C GLN A 16 -19.59 28.53 21.97
N ARG A 17 -19.79 27.56 22.87
CA ARG A 17 -19.27 27.62 24.24
C ARG A 17 -17.78 27.34 24.34
N LEU A 18 -17.23 26.55 23.43
CA LEU A 18 -15.80 26.23 23.38
C LEU A 18 -14.97 27.41 22.85
N GLY A 19 -15.48 28.15 21.86
CA GLY A 19 -14.74 29.20 21.14
C GLY A 19 -14.11 30.31 22.03
N PRO A 20 -14.79 30.81 23.08
CA PRO A 20 -14.22 31.85 23.95
C PRO A 20 -13.16 31.34 24.95
N LEU A 21 -12.95 30.03 25.06
CA LEU A 21 -11.98 29.48 26.02
C LEU A 21 -10.54 29.65 25.48
N PRO A 22 -9.55 29.88 26.36
CA PRO A 22 -8.17 30.02 25.94
C PRO A 22 -7.63 28.71 25.36
N LEU A 23 -6.77 28.82 24.34
CA LEU A 23 -5.99 27.70 23.83
C LEU A 23 -4.88 27.33 24.84
N ALA A 24 -4.51 26.06 24.89
CA ALA A 24 -3.42 25.60 25.75
C ALA A 24 -2.02 26.00 25.25
N PHE A 25 -1.91 26.32 23.95
CA PHE A 25 -0.68 26.71 23.25
C PHE A 25 -1.03 27.35 21.90
N ASP A 26 -0.06 28.01 21.27
CA ASP A 26 -0.24 28.61 19.94
C ASP A 26 -0.47 27.54 18.86
N PRO A 27 -1.44 27.71 17.94
CA PRO A 27 -1.71 26.74 16.88
C PRO A 27 -0.46 26.33 16.10
N GLY A 28 -0.21 25.02 15.99
CA GLY A 28 0.96 24.47 15.29
C GLY A 28 2.22 24.31 16.14
N SER A 29 2.28 24.88 17.35
CA SER A 29 3.47 24.78 18.22
C SER A 29 3.59 23.48 19.00
N ASN A 30 2.48 22.77 19.24
CA ASN A 30 2.44 21.53 20.00
C ASN A 30 1.31 20.62 19.49
N TRP A 31 1.37 19.35 19.90
CA TRP A 31 0.30 18.38 19.70
C TRP A 31 -0.42 18.09 21.02
N TYR A 32 -1.76 18.09 21.00
CA TYR A 32 -2.56 17.75 22.17
C TYR A 32 -3.90 17.13 21.76
N TYR A 33 -4.25 16.02 22.40
CA TYR A 33 -5.51 15.34 22.15
C TYR A 33 -6.69 16.09 22.79
N GLY A 34 -7.73 16.39 22.02
CA GLY A 34 -8.83 17.20 22.52
C GLY A 34 -10.02 17.32 21.57
N LEU A 35 -10.82 18.38 21.76
CA LEU A 35 -12.09 18.60 21.08
C LEU A 35 -11.96 19.15 19.64
N SER A 36 -10.75 19.14 19.06
CA SER A 36 -10.50 19.64 17.71
C SER A 36 -11.30 18.88 16.65
N SER A 37 -11.54 17.58 16.85
CA SER A 37 -12.38 16.78 15.95
C SER A 37 -13.87 17.18 16.02
N ASP A 38 -14.37 17.61 17.19
CA ASP A 38 -15.73 18.14 17.32
C ASP A 38 -15.87 19.50 16.62
N VAL A 39 -14.84 20.34 16.73
CA VAL A 39 -14.75 21.59 15.97
C VAL A 39 -14.74 21.31 14.47
N LEU A 40 -13.95 20.33 14.01
CA LEU A 40 -13.94 19.89 12.61
C LEU A 40 -15.32 19.38 12.15
N GLY A 41 -16.01 18.61 12.99
CA GLY A 41 -17.40 18.21 12.75
C GLY A 41 -18.30 19.42 12.49
N ARG A 42 -18.16 20.48 13.29
CA ARG A 42 -18.95 21.71 13.08
C ARG A 42 -18.55 22.46 11.81
N VAL A 43 -17.27 22.47 11.45
CA VAL A 43 -16.81 23.03 10.17
C VAL A 43 -17.45 22.28 9.00
N ILE A 44 -17.54 20.94 9.07
CA ILE A 44 -18.22 20.13 8.06
C ILE A 44 -19.69 20.52 7.94
N GLU A 45 -20.41 20.68 9.06
CA GLU A 45 -21.82 21.10 9.03
C GLU A 45 -22.01 22.46 8.33
N ILE A 46 -21.13 23.43 8.62
CA ILE A 46 -21.20 24.77 8.03
C ILE A 46 -20.90 24.72 6.53
N VAL A 47 -19.84 24.03 6.13
CA VAL A 47 -19.38 23.99 4.72
C VAL A 47 -20.31 23.17 3.85
N SER A 48 -20.83 22.05 4.36
CA SER A 48 -21.72 21.16 3.60
C SER A 48 -23.19 21.61 3.63
N GLY A 49 -23.59 22.38 4.64
CA GLY A 49 -24.99 22.69 4.92
C GLY A 49 -25.80 21.49 5.46
N LEU A 50 -25.13 20.38 5.79
CA LEU A 50 -25.75 19.15 6.28
C LEU A 50 -25.42 18.90 7.76
N PRO A 51 -26.37 18.36 8.55
CA PRO A 51 -26.04 17.76 9.85
C PRO A 51 -24.98 16.65 9.70
N LEU A 52 -24.13 16.48 10.72
CA LEU A 52 -22.97 15.59 10.62
C LEU A 52 -23.35 14.11 10.42
N ASP A 53 -24.45 13.65 11.02
CA ASP A 53 -24.99 12.29 10.82
C ASP A 53 -25.43 12.05 9.37
N ILE A 54 -26.11 13.03 8.77
CA ILE A 54 -26.50 13.00 7.36
C ILE A 54 -25.27 13.01 6.46
N TYR A 55 -24.30 13.89 6.73
CA TYR A 55 -23.07 13.97 5.95
C TYR A 55 -22.30 12.64 6.00
N PHE A 56 -22.06 12.06 7.19
CA PHE A 56 -21.39 10.77 7.31
C PHE A 56 -22.16 9.64 6.63
N ASN A 57 -23.49 9.61 6.77
CA ASN A 57 -24.30 8.61 6.11
C ASN A 57 -24.21 8.70 4.57
N GLU A 58 -24.37 9.89 4.01
CA GLU A 58 -24.39 10.09 2.55
C GLU A 58 -23.02 9.95 1.89
N ARG A 59 -21.96 10.40 2.58
CA ARG A 59 -20.61 10.52 2.00
C ARG A 59 -19.67 9.38 2.38
N ILE A 60 -19.97 8.62 3.44
CA ILE A 60 -19.08 7.58 3.95
C ILE A 60 -19.83 6.26 4.13
N PHE A 61 -20.86 6.22 4.99
CA PHE A 61 -21.46 4.95 5.41
C PHE A 61 -22.21 4.26 4.28
N ARG A 62 -23.10 4.97 3.58
CA ARG A 62 -23.88 4.40 2.48
C ARG A 62 -23.01 3.97 1.30
N PRO A 63 -22.06 4.79 0.80
CA PRO A 63 -21.12 4.36 -0.25
C PRO A 63 -20.33 3.10 0.14
N LEU A 64 -19.90 3.00 1.40
CA LEU A 64 -19.15 1.84 1.86
C LEU A 64 -20.02 0.69 2.36
N GLY A 65 -21.35 0.76 2.27
CA GLY A 65 -22.25 -0.30 2.76
C GLY A 65 -22.21 -0.52 4.29
N MET A 66 -21.83 0.49 5.07
CA MET A 66 -21.75 0.45 6.54
C MET A 66 -23.14 0.66 7.18
N THR A 67 -24.02 -0.33 7.05
CA THR A 67 -25.45 -0.20 7.38
C THR A 67 -25.77 -0.20 8.88
N ASP A 68 -24.78 -0.46 9.72
CA ASP A 68 -24.89 -0.52 11.18
C ASP A 68 -24.02 0.50 11.90
N THR A 69 -23.42 1.45 11.17
CA THR A 69 -22.68 2.56 11.75
C THR A 69 -23.55 3.79 11.87
N MET A 70 -23.66 4.33 13.07
CA MET A 70 -24.58 5.43 13.39
C MET A 70 -24.17 6.15 14.69
N PHE A 71 -24.72 7.33 14.92
CA PHE A 71 -24.61 8.02 16.20
C PHE A 71 -25.60 7.51 17.25
N TYR A 72 -26.78 7.06 16.82
CA TYR A 72 -27.84 6.60 17.71
C TYR A 72 -28.43 5.26 17.25
N VAL A 73 -28.46 4.28 18.16
CA VAL A 73 -29.00 2.93 17.93
C VAL A 73 -30.53 2.97 18.01
N PRO A 74 -31.26 2.60 16.95
CA PRO A 74 -32.71 2.48 17.01
C PRO A 74 -33.12 1.28 17.85
N ASP A 75 -34.32 1.35 18.40
CA ASP A 75 -34.92 0.32 19.26
C ASP A 75 -34.82 -1.10 18.69
N SER A 76 -35.03 -1.23 17.37
CA SER A 76 -34.96 -2.50 16.64
C SER A 76 -33.57 -3.13 16.61
N LYS A 77 -32.50 -2.35 16.79
CA LYS A 77 -31.10 -2.81 16.78
C LYS A 77 -30.51 -2.95 18.19
N ARG A 78 -31.17 -2.43 19.24
CA ARG A 78 -30.66 -2.42 20.62
C ARG A 78 -30.24 -3.81 21.13
N GLY A 79 -30.95 -4.87 20.76
CA GLY A 79 -30.62 -6.24 21.17
C GLY A 79 -29.25 -6.77 20.71
N ARG A 80 -28.59 -6.10 19.75
CA ARG A 80 -27.25 -6.48 19.26
C ARG A 80 -26.11 -5.70 19.93
N LEU A 81 -26.42 -4.67 20.72
CA LEU A 81 -25.39 -3.83 21.33
C LEU A 81 -24.61 -4.65 22.38
N ALA A 82 -23.29 -4.68 22.25
CA ALA A 82 -22.43 -5.35 23.22
C ALA A 82 -22.54 -4.65 24.60
N PRO A 83 -22.71 -5.39 25.71
CA PRO A 83 -22.75 -4.78 27.03
C PRO A 83 -21.44 -4.08 27.37
N PHE A 84 -21.53 -2.93 28.04
CA PHE A 84 -20.37 -2.22 28.57
C PHE A 84 -19.96 -2.76 29.94
N TYR A 85 -18.65 -2.91 30.16
CA TYR A 85 -18.07 -3.40 31.41
C TYR A 85 -17.07 -2.41 32.03
N THR A 86 -16.94 -2.46 33.35
CA THR A 86 -15.87 -1.82 34.13
C THR A 86 -15.19 -2.89 34.99
N PRO A 87 -13.86 -2.87 35.18
CA PRO A 87 -13.22 -3.78 36.13
C PRO A 87 -13.74 -3.54 37.56
N ASN A 88 -13.71 -4.58 38.38
CA ASN A 88 -13.80 -4.42 39.84
C ASN A 88 -12.50 -3.79 40.39
N GLU A 89 -12.47 -3.47 41.69
CA GLU A 89 -11.38 -2.72 42.32
C GLU A 89 -9.99 -3.38 42.15
N ASP A 90 -9.90 -4.70 42.28
CA ASP A 90 -8.66 -5.46 42.10
C ASP A 90 -8.37 -5.85 40.64
N LYS A 91 -9.24 -5.42 39.70
CA LYS A 91 -9.18 -5.69 38.25
C LYS A 91 -9.18 -7.18 37.87
N SER A 92 -9.65 -8.07 38.75
CA SER A 92 -9.76 -9.51 38.48
C SER A 92 -11.04 -9.91 37.73
N LYS A 93 -12.07 -9.05 37.69
CA LYS A 93 -13.37 -9.33 37.07
C LYS A 93 -13.93 -8.13 36.32
N ALA A 94 -14.59 -8.41 35.19
CA ALA A 94 -15.38 -7.43 34.47
C ALA A 94 -16.81 -7.37 35.03
N LEU A 95 -17.25 -6.19 35.47
CA LEU A 95 -18.59 -5.90 35.99
C LEU A 95 -19.41 -5.19 34.92
N ARG A 96 -20.58 -5.73 34.58
CA ARG A 96 -21.48 -5.10 33.62
C ARG A 96 -22.01 -3.78 34.19
N VAL A 97 -21.90 -2.72 33.41
CA VAL A 97 -22.48 -1.41 33.71
C VAL A 97 -23.94 -1.42 33.30
N LYS A 98 -24.81 -0.92 34.18
CA LYS A 98 -26.25 -0.82 33.92
C LYS A 98 -26.58 0.49 33.25
N ASP A 99 -27.65 0.49 32.46
CA ASP A 99 -28.23 1.71 31.88
C ASP A 99 -28.57 2.71 33.00
N GLY A 100 -28.44 4.01 32.71
CA GLY A 100 -28.57 5.11 33.65
C GLY A 100 -27.38 5.31 34.59
N ALA A 101 -26.41 4.39 34.65
CA ALA A 101 -25.20 4.58 35.42
C ALA A 101 -24.19 5.45 34.68
N VAL A 102 -23.81 6.57 35.30
CA VAL A 102 -22.70 7.42 34.84
C VAL A 102 -21.48 7.13 35.71
N LEU A 103 -20.40 6.70 35.07
CA LEU A 103 -19.11 6.44 35.70
C LEU A 103 -18.14 7.58 35.38
N ALA A 104 -17.15 7.77 36.25
CA ALA A 104 -16.15 8.82 36.12
C ALA A 104 -14.72 8.28 36.30
N SER A 105 -13.78 8.76 35.48
CA SER A 105 -12.34 8.50 35.59
C SER A 105 -11.58 9.78 35.28
N GLY A 106 -11.15 10.48 36.34
CA GLY A 106 -10.59 11.83 36.21
C GLY A 106 -11.61 12.79 35.58
N PRO A 107 -11.26 13.55 34.52
CA PRO A 107 -12.19 14.45 33.85
C PRO A 107 -13.19 13.74 32.92
N ILE A 108 -13.12 12.41 32.80
CA ILE A 108 -13.87 11.63 31.82
C ILE A 108 -15.12 11.02 32.45
N ASN A 109 -16.29 11.33 31.89
CA ASN A 109 -17.57 10.70 32.22
C ASN A 109 -18.03 9.80 31.06
N PHE A 110 -18.57 8.63 31.39
CA PHE A 110 -18.98 7.61 30.42
C PHE A 110 -20.15 6.77 30.95
N SER A 111 -20.89 6.15 30.05
CA SER A 111 -22.13 5.41 30.34
C SER A 111 -22.39 4.33 29.29
N ALA A 112 -23.20 3.33 29.63
CA ALA A 112 -23.55 2.24 28.72
C ALA A 112 -24.60 2.64 27.67
N ASP A 113 -25.32 3.75 27.90
CA ASP A 113 -26.56 4.09 27.21
C ASP A 113 -26.48 5.36 26.34
N TYR A 114 -25.31 6.01 26.27
CA TYR A 114 -25.07 7.23 25.50
C TYR A 114 -25.54 7.19 24.04
N CYS A 115 -25.56 6.00 23.43
CA CYS A 115 -25.87 5.80 22.01
C CYS A 115 -27.35 5.52 21.76
N TYR A 116 -28.22 5.50 22.76
CA TYR A 116 -29.67 5.40 22.56
C TYR A 116 -30.45 6.31 23.52
N GLU A 117 -29.82 6.80 24.57
CA GLU A 117 -30.32 7.86 25.43
C GLU A 117 -29.81 9.23 24.95
N GLY A 118 -30.71 10.19 24.75
CA GLY A 118 -30.39 11.53 24.20
C GLY A 118 -31.08 11.89 22.88
N ASN A 119 -31.79 10.94 22.26
CA ASN A 119 -32.75 11.14 21.17
C ASN A 119 -32.20 11.91 19.94
N GLY A 120 -30.98 11.62 19.47
CA GLY A 120 -30.50 12.25 18.23
C GLY A 120 -30.00 13.70 18.38
N SER A 121 -29.74 14.17 19.60
CA SER A 121 -29.54 15.61 19.85
C SER A 121 -28.14 16.13 19.51
N ILE A 122 -27.11 15.27 19.56
CA ILE A 122 -25.72 15.68 19.28
C ILE A 122 -24.99 14.68 18.40
N PHE A 123 -24.23 15.19 17.43
CA PHE A 123 -23.37 14.41 16.54
C PHE A 123 -21.94 14.93 16.70
N LEU A 124 -21.11 14.20 17.43
CA LEU A 124 -19.74 14.63 17.76
C LEU A 124 -18.77 14.18 16.67
N GLY A 125 -17.82 15.03 16.31
CA GLY A 125 -16.83 14.68 15.28
C GLY A 125 -15.72 13.76 15.81
N GLY A 126 -15.40 13.83 17.10
CA GLY A 126 -14.35 12.99 17.72
C GLY A 126 -14.84 11.69 18.34
N SER A 127 -16.15 11.41 18.34
CA SER A 127 -16.75 10.36 19.19
C SER A 127 -18.24 10.15 18.95
N GLY A 128 -18.86 9.22 19.70
CA GLY A 128 -20.31 9.03 19.70
C GLY A 128 -20.83 8.02 18.69
N LEU A 129 -20.01 7.65 17.70
CA LEU A 129 -20.36 6.56 16.78
C LEU A 129 -20.41 5.20 17.51
N VAL A 130 -21.36 4.40 17.07
CA VAL A 130 -21.48 2.97 17.31
C VAL A 130 -21.50 2.27 15.95
N GLY A 131 -20.99 1.04 15.91
CA GLY A 131 -20.86 0.29 14.67
C GLY A 131 -20.55 -1.18 14.94
N THR A 132 -20.33 -1.94 13.88
CA THR A 132 -19.94 -3.35 13.94
C THR A 132 -18.48 -3.51 13.51
N THR A 133 -17.89 -4.66 13.86
CA THR A 133 -16.56 -5.03 13.36
C THR A 133 -16.50 -5.01 11.83
N LEU A 134 -17.54 -5.53 11.16
CA LEU A 134 -17.58 -5.59 9.70
C LEU A 134 -17.68 -4.21 9.06
N ASP A 135 -18.54 -3.33 9.56
CA ASP A 135 -18.66 -1.97 9.03
C ASP A 135 -17.33 -1.20 9.18
N TYR A 136 -16.70 -1.28 10.35
CA TYR A 136 -15.44 -0.60 10.57
C TYR A 136 -14.31 -1.21 9.72
N MET A 137 -14.33 -2.54 9.52
CA MET A 137 -13.40 -3.21 8.60
C MET A 137 -13.55 -2.71 7.16
N ARG A 138 -14.77 -2.46 6.69
CA ARG A 138 -15.02 -1.88 5.35
C ARG A 138 -14.44 -0.47 5.23
N PHE A 139 -14.59 0.37 6.27
CA PHE A 139 -13.93 1.68 6.32
C PHE A 139 -12.40 1.56 6.25
N LEU A 140 -11.80 0.68 7.04
CA LEU A 140 -10.35 0.47 7.04
C LEU A 140 -9.85 -0.13 5.72
N GLN A 141 -10.59 -1.07 5.12
CA GLN A 141 -10.28 -1.64 3.81
C GLN A 141 -10.34 -0.58 2.72
N CYS A 142 -11.32 0.32 2.78
CA CYS A 142 -11.39 1.45 1.86
C CYS A 142 -10.13 2.33 1.96
N LEU A 143 -9.61 2.59 3.16
CA LEU A 143 -8.38 3.35 3.33
C LEU A 143 -7.15 2.57 2.86
N LEU A 144 -7.04 1.28 3.19
CA LEU A 144 -5.95 0.43 2.70
C LEU A 144 -5.90 0.41 1.17
N ASN A 145 -7.07 0.38 0.51
CA ASN A 145 -7.22 0.44 -0.94
C ASN A 145 -7.10 1.85 -1.54
N GLY A 146 -6.55 2.83 -0.81
CA GLY A 146 -6.35 4.19 -1.32
C GLY A 146 -7.63 5.01 -1.51
N GLY A 147 -8.68 4.74 -0.74
CA GLY A 147 -9.93 5.54 -0.69
C GLY A 147 -11.09 4.98 -1.50
N LYS A 148 -10.98 3.72 -1.96
CA LYS A 148 -11.99 3.01 -2.74
C LYS A 148 -12.38 1.66 -2.15
N LEU A 149 -13.63 1.24 -2.30
CA LEU A 149 -14.08 -0.10 -1.98
C LEU A 149 -15.24 -0.50 -2.89
N GLU A 150 -15.17 -1.68 -3.51
CA GLU A 150 -16.27 -2.26 -4.31
C GLU A 150 -16.80 -1.30 -5.42
N GLY A 151 -15.90 -0.53 -6.04
CA GLY A 151 -16.23 0.45 -7.08
C GLY A 151 -16.64 1.84 -6.57
N GLU A 152 -16.93 2.00 -5.28
CA GLU A 152 -17.25 3.28 -4.67
C GLU A 152 -15.98 4.00 -4.21
N LYS A 153 -15.88 5.31 -4.48
CA LYS A 153 -14.75 6.16 -4.08
C LYS A 153 -15.20 7.24 -3.12
N ILE A 154 -14.63 7.26 -1.91
CA ILE A 154 -14.86 8.35 -0.93
C ILE A 154 -13.66 9.31 -0.85
N LEU A 155 -12.45 8.87 -1.22
CA LEU A 155 -11.23 9.67 -1.23
C LEU A 155 -10.34 9.30 -2.43
N ASN A 156 -9.49 10.22 -2.88
CA ASN A 156 -8.43 9.90 -3.83
C ASN A 156 -7.22 9.29 -3.10
N GLY A 157 -6.45 8.42 -3.76
CA GLY A 157 -5.27 7.78 -3.17
C GLY A 157 -4.25 8.76 -2.59
N ASN A 158 -3.96 9.85 -3.30
CA ASN A 158 -3.08 10.92 -2.79
C ASN A 158 -3.60 11.58 -1.51
N SER A 159 -4.93 11.68 -1.34
CA SER A 159 -5.53 12.19 -0.11
C SER A 159 -5.31 11.21 1.03
N VAL A 160 -5.51 9.91 0.80
CA VAL A 160 -5.25 8.87 1.80
C VAL A 160 -3.78 8.85 2.20
N ALA A 161 -2.85 8.85 1.23
CA ALA A 161 -1.42 8.90 1.50
C ALA A 161 -1.01 10.12 2.35
N ARG A 162 -1.61 11.29 2.09
CA ARG A 162 -1.40 12.48 2.94
C ARG A 162 -2.01 12.31 4.34
N MET A 163 -3.19 11.70 4.44
CA MET A 163 -3.86 11.46 5.73
C MET A 163 -3.07 10.53 6.64
N THR A 164 -2.34 9.56 6.07
CA THR A 164 -1.63 8.51 6.81
C THR A 164 -0.12 8.76 6.94
N ARG A 165 0.38 9.93 6.49
CA ARG A 165 1.77 10.37 6.71
C ARG A 165 1.88 11.23 7.98
N ASN A 166 3.06 11.27 8.59
CA ASN A 166 3.34 12.19 9.69
C ASN A 166 3.21 13.66 9.25
N GLN A 167 2.29 14.40 9.87
CA GLN A 167 1.97 15.80 9.61
C GLN A 167 2.45 16.74 10.73
N ILE A 168 3.06 16.20 11.79
CA ILE A 168 3.50 16.99 12.96
C ILE A 168 5.02 17.14 13.05
N GLY A 169 5.75 16.71 12.01
CA GLY A 169 7.21 16.80 11.97
C GLY A 169 7.85 16.10 13.16
N THR A 170 8.61 16.83 13.96
CA THR A 170 9.35 16.31 15.12
C THR A 170 8.60 16.43 16.44
N LEU A 171 7.39 17.01 16.45
CA LEU A 171 6.56 17.11 17.65
C LEU A 171 6.26 15.73 18.25
N SER A 172 6.03 15.70 19.56
CA SER A 172 5.76 14.46 20.29
C SER A 172 4.27 14.19 20.42
N MET A 173 3.84 12.97 20.08
CA MET A 173 2.52 12.43 20.35
C MET A 173 2.61 11.38 21.47
N PRO A 174 2.27 11.71 22.74
CA PRO A 174 2.50 10.83 23.88
C PRO A 174 1.38 9.79 24.07
N PHE A 175 1.05 9.03 23.01
CA PHE A 175 0.07 7.95 23.04
C PHE A 175 0.72 6.60 22.66
N PRO A 176 1.19 5.83 23.64
CA PRO A 176 1.81 4.53 23.39
C PRO A 176 0.90 3.58 22.59
N GLY A 177 1.50 2.84 21.66
CA GLY A 177 0.79 1.88 20.81
C GLY A 177 0.12 2.48 19.57
N HIS A 178 0.28 3.79 19.32
CA HIS A 178 -0.27 4.48 18.15
C HIS A 178 0.79 5.00 17.18
N GLY A 179 2.03 4.53 17.28
CA GLY A 179 3.17 5.13 16.62
C GLY A 179 3.70 6.36 17.38
N ASP A 180 4.59 7.11 16.74
CA ASP A 180 5.27 8.27 17.32
C ASP A 180 5.09 9.57 16.50
N GLY A 181 4.30 9.50 15.42
CA GLY A 181 3.85 10.64 14.63
C GLY A 181 2.32 10.73 14.56
N TRP A 182 1.82 11.77 13.90
CA TRP A 182 0.38 12.02 13.76
C TRP A 182 0.05 12.48 12.35
N GLY A 183 -0.88 11.79 11.69
CA GLY A 183 -1.46 12.17 10.41
C GLY A 183 -2.75 12.97 10.56
N TYR A 184 -3.56 13.02 9.50
CA TYR A 184 -4.89 13.64 9.59
C TYR A 184 -5.91 12.64 10.15
N GLY A 185 -5.92 12.52 11.48
CA GLY A 185 -6.88 11.71 12.23
C GLY A 185 -6.35 10.38 12.76
N PHE A 186 -5.08 10.07 12.51
CA PHE A 186 -4.46 8.79 12.88
C PHE A 186 -3.10 9.00 13.54
N GLY A 187 -2.76 8.14 14.50
CA GLY A 187 -1.38 7.95 14.91
C GLY A 187 -0.63 7.19 13.81
N VAL A 188 0.63 7.58 13.56
CA VAL A 188 1.45 7.02 12.47
C VAL A 188 2.78 6.56 13.05
N LEU A 189 3.17 5.33 12.74
CA LEU A 189 4.50 4.82 13.08
C LEU A 189 5.54 5.43 12.13
N THR A 190 6.51 6.17 12.66
CA THR A 190 7.63 6.71 11.87
C THR A 190 8.87 5.83 12.04
N GLU A 191 9.91 6.09 11.24
CA GLU A 191 11.22 5.44 11.38
C GLU A 191 11.78 5.52 12.81
N ARG A 192 11.64 6.68 13.47
CA ARG A 192 12.07 6.87 14.86
C ARG A 192 11.34 5.94 15.83
N GLY A 193 10.08 5.64 15.57
CA GLY A 193 9.24 4.77 16.40
C GLY A 193 9.46 3.28 16.14
N LYS A 194 9.99 2.89 14.98
CA LYS A 194 10.09 1.49 14.52
C LYS A 194 10.80 0.56 15.50
N ALA A 195 11.85 1.04 16.17
CA ALA A 195 12.59 0.23 17.16
C ALA A 195 11.70 -0.27 18.33
N ASN A 196 10.55 0.36 18.56
CA ASN A 196 9.62 0.03 19.65
C ASN A 196 8.32 -0.61 19.16
N ASP A 197 8.18 -0.90 17.86
CA ASP A 197 6.96 -1.50 17.30
C ASP A 197 7.31 -2.58 16.25
N ILE A 198 6.58 -3.69 16.30
CA ILE A 198 6.72 -4.79 15.36
C ILE A 198 6.15 -4.46 13.97
N ALA A 199 5.22 -3.50 13.88
CA ALA A 199 4.58 -3.07 12.65
C ALA A 199 5.50 -2.32 11.69
N SER A 200 5.18 -2.31 10.40
CA SER A 200 5.98 -1.61 9.40
C SER A 200 5.77 -0.10 9.46
N VAL A 201 6.80 0.68 9.09
CA VAL A 201 6.74 2.15 9.11
C VAL A 201 5.62 2.65 8.20
N GLY A 202 4.93 3.71 8.60
CA GLY A 202 3.72 4.18 7.91
C GLY A 202 2.44 3.45 8.34
N THR A 203 2.54 2.40 9.17
CA THR A 203 1.36 1.84 9.86
C THR A 203 0.62 2.94 10.59
N PHE A 204 -0.67 3.06 10.33
CA PHE A 204 -1.53 4.04 10.96
C PHE A 204 -2.57 3.36 11.85
N SER A 205 -2.93 4.01 12.96
CA SER A 205 -3.76 3.39 13.99
C SER A 205 -4.53 4.42 14.79
N TRP A 206 -5.62 3.97 15.42
CA TRP A 206 -6.28 4.71 16.49
C TRP A 206 -7.07 3.77 17.40
N GLY A 207 -7.69 4.32 18.45
CA GLY A 207 -8.46 3.54 19.40
C GLY A 207 -9.61 4.32 20.02
N GLY A 208 -10.54 3.59 20.61
CA GLY A 208 -11.68 4.13 21.34
C GLY A 208 -11.54 3.97 22.85
N LEU A 209 -12.32 4.77 23.58
CA LEU A 209 -12.39 4.77 25.04
C LEU A 209 -12.76 3.38 25.59
N TYR A 210 -13.67 2.65 24.93
CA TYR A 210 -14.14 1.34 25.39
C TYR A 210 -13.25 0.16 24.97
N ASN A 211 -11.95 0.42 24.83
CA ASN A 211 -10.92 -0.54 24.48
C ASN A 211 -10.98 -1.07 23.03
N THR A 212 -11.73 -0.44 22.13
CA THR A 212 -11.64 -0.73 20.67
C THR A 212 -10.32 -0.21 20.09
N TYR A 213 -9.71 -0.94 19.17
CA TYR A 213 -8.42 -0.58 18.58
C TYR A 213 -8.28 -1.13 17.17
N PHE A 214 -7.63 -0.36 16.31
CA PHE A 214 -7.24 -0.84 15.00
C PHE A 214 -5.84 -0.37 14.64
N TRP A 215 -5.23 -1.08 13.71
CA TRP A 215 -4.09 -0.60 12.93
C TRP A 215 -4.24 -1.11 11.51
N VAL A 216 -3.70 -0.34 10.58
CA VAL A 216 -3.61 -0.71 9.16
C VAL A 216 -2.14 -0.61 8.81
N ASP A 217 -1.60 -1.71 8.28
CA ASP A 217 -0.23 -1.79 7.81
C ASP A 217 -0.25 -1.86 6.28
N PRO A 218 -0.05 -0.73 5.57
CA PRO A 218 -0.10 -0.72 4.12
C PRO A 218 1.02 -1.54 3.48
N GLN A 219 2.16 -1.70 4.16
CA GLN A 219 3.30 -2.43 3.59
C GLN A 219 3.04 -3.94 3.58
N GLU A 220 2.36 -4.43 4.62
CA GLU A 220 1.99 -5.84 4.77
C GLU A 220 0.58 -6.13 4.19
N GLU A 221 -0.11 -5.12 3.67
CA GLU A 221 -1.47 -5.16 3.09
C GLU A 221 -2.55 -5.76 4.01
N TRP A 222 -2.55 -5.42 5.31
CA TRP A 222 -3.56 -5.93 6.24
C TRP A 222 -4.06 -4.93 7.27
N ILE A 223 -5.13 -5.35 7.93
CA ILE A 223 -5.85 -4.59 8.94
C ILE A 223 -6.00 -5.45 10.19
N GLY A 224 -5.53 -4.93 11.31
CA GLY A 224 -5.85 -5.47 12.62
C GLY A 224 -7.00 -4.69 13.25
N LEU A 225 -8.02 -5.40 13.74
CA LEU A 225 -9.19 -4.79 14.38
C LEU A 225 -9.59 -5.58 15.63
N VAL A 226 -9.60 -4.91 16.78
CA VAL A 226 -10.01 -5.45 18.08
C VAL A 226 -11.20 -4.65 18.59
N MET A 227 -12.34 -5.31 18.74
CA MET A 227 -13.56 -4.72 19.28
C MET A 227 -13.87 -5.31 20.65
N THR A 228 -13.77 -4.49 21.70
CA THR A 228 -14.21 -4.84 23.07
C THR A 228 -15.06 -3.70 23.64
N GLN A 229 -15.63 -3.89 24.84
CA GLN A 229 -16.44 -2.88 25.52
C GLN A 229 -16.09 -2.84 27.02
N ILE A 230 -14.90 -2.32 27.36
CA ILE A 230 -14.45 -2.21 28.75
C ILE A 230 -13.61 -0.95 28.99
N PHE A 231 -13.83 -0.27 30.11
CA PHE A 231 -13.03 0.88 30.54
C PHE A 231 -13.09 1.06 32.08
N PRO A 232 -11.95 1.38 32.75
CA PRO A 232 -10.59 1.42 32.23
C PRO A 232 -10.07 0.02 31.84
N TYR A 233 -9.07 -0.03 30.97
CA TYR A 233 -8.54 -1.27 30.36
C TYR A 233 -7.02 -1.42 30.48
N ASP A 234 -6.37 -0.60 31.30
CA ASP A 234 -4.91 -0.56 31.49
C ASP A 234 -4.31 -1.87 32.03
N HIS A 235 -5.13 -2.74 32.61
CA HIS A 235 -4.76 -4.08 33.07
C HIS A 235 -4.80 -5.15 31.98
N LEU A 236 -5.31 -4.84 30.79
CA LEU A 236 -5.46 -5.78 29.69
C LEU A 236 -4.33 -5.61 28.66
N THR A 237 -3.80 -6.73 28.19
CA THR A 237 -2.76 -6.76 27.14
C THR A 237 -3.30 -7.21 25.77
N VAL A 238 -4.63 -7.34 25.63
CA VAL A 238 -5.26 -7.90 24.44
C VAL A 238 -4.84 -7.20 23.15
N ARG A 239 -4.69 -5.86 23.17
CA ARG A 239 -4.28 -5.08 21.99
C ARG A 239 -2.86 -5.44 21.56
N SER A 240 -1.89 -5.41 22.47
CA SER A 240 -0.48 -5.66 22.18
C SER A 240 -0.20 -7.13 21.90
N GLU A 241 -0.78 -8.05 22.66
CA GLU A 241 -0.62 -9.49 22.43
C GLU A 241 -1.26 -9.93 21.12
N PHE A 242 -2.45 -9.43 20.78
CA PHE A 242 -3.08 -9.75 19.50
C PHE A 242 -2.23 -9.25 18.33
N LYS A 243 -1.77 -7.99 18.37
CA LYS A 243 -0.85 -7.44 17.35
C LYS A 243 0.40 -8.32 17.21
N ARG A 244 1.05 -8.66 18.33
CA ARG A 244 2.25 -9.54 18.37
C ARG A 244 2.01 -10.91 17.75
N LEU A 245 0.89 -11.54 18.06
CA LEU A 245 0.55 -12.85 17.52
C LEU A 245 0.27 -12.79 16.02
N VAL A 246 -0.38 -11.74 15.53
CA VAL A 246 -0.62 -11.58 14.09
C VAL A 246 0.70 -11.44 13.33
N TYR A 247 1.58 -10.51 13.72
CA TYR A 247 2.88 -10.36 13.05
C TYR A 247 3.77 -11.61 13.19
N LYS A 248 3.68 -12.35 14.30
CA LYS A 248 4.41 -13.63 14.45
C LYS A 248 3.88 -14.71 13.51
N ALA A 249 2.60 -14.66 13.17
CA ALA A 249 1.98 -15.62 12.25
C ALA A 249 2.29 -15.33 10.78
N ILE A 250 2.92 -14.19 10.46
CA ILE A 250 3.39 -13.88 9.11
C ILE A 250 4.58 -14.80 8.79
N ASP A 251 4.32 -15.76 7.90
CA ASP A 251 5.33 -16.55 7.22
C ASP A 251 5.13 -16.41 5.71
N ASP A 252 5.87 -15.45 5.14
CA ASP A 252 5.90 -15.22 3.71
C ASP A 252 6.87 -16.14 2.99
N SER A 253 7.54 -17.05 3.73
CA SER A 253 8.34 -18.07 3.11
C SER A 253 7.49 -19.22 2.58
N GLY A 254 8.06 -19.96 1.63
CA GLY A 254 7.48 -21.21 1.18
C GLY A 254 7.34 -21.32 -0.33
N PHE A 255 6.75 -22.44 -0.71
CA PHE A 255 6.61 -22.83 -2.10
C PHE A 255 5.41 -22.18 -2.76
N ALA A 256 5.62 -21.71 -3.99
CA ALA A 256 4.56 -21.43 -4.91
C ALA A 256 4.81 -22.15 -6.23
N ARG A 257 3.74 -22.56 -6.90
CA ARG A 257 3.78 -23.00 -8.28
C ARG A 257 3.23 -21.91 -9.20
N ARG A 258 3.95 -21.60 -10.27
CA ARG A 258 3.59 -20.51 -11.19
C ARG A 258 2.91 -21.04 -12.44
N TYR A 259 1.71 -20.54 -12.71
CA TYR A 259 0.96 -20.80 -13.93
C TYR A 259 0.80 -19.49 -14.71
N TYR A 260 1.67 -19.29 -15.69
CA TYR A 260 1.57 -18.14 -16.58
C TYR A 260 0.47 -18.34 -17.62
N TYR A 261 -0.14 -17.24 -18.04
CA TYR A 261 -0.97 -17.26 -19.25
C TYR A 261 -0.10 -17.53 -20.49
N GLU A 262 -0.72 -18.11 -21.51
CA GLU A 262 -0.13 -18.35 -22.82
C GLU A 262 -0.85 -17.51 -23.88
N LEU A 263 -0.10 -16.99 -24.86
CA LEU A 263 -0.68 -16.23 -25.98
C LEU A 263 -1.38 -17.20 -26.95
N GLY A 264 -2.60 -16.87 -27.36
CA GLY A 264 -3.36 -17.68 -28.31
C GLY A 264 -4.86 -17.48 -28.17
N ALA A 265 -5.60 -17.62 -29.28
CA ALA A 265 -7.06 -17.45 -29.27
C ALA A 265 -7.75 -18.47 -28.36
N GLU A 266 -7.21 -19.68 -28.27
CA GLU A 266 -7.59 -20.76 -27.37
C GLU A 266 -7.42 -20.39 -25.88
N HIS A 267 -6.52 -19.45 -25.59
CA HIS A 267 -6.26 -18.91 -24.25
C HIS A 267 -7.04 -17.61 -23.98
N GLY A 268 -7.94 -17.19 -24.87
CA GLY A 268 -8.74 -15.97 -24.73
C GLY A 268 -8.09 -14.71 -25.33
N ASN A 269 -6.87 -14.81 -25.85
CA ASN A 269 -6.13 -13.70 -26.43
C ASN A 269 -5.77 -13.97 -27.91
N PRO A 270 -6.68 -13.67 -28.86
CA PRO A 270 -6.39 -13.85 -30.27
C PRO A 270 -5.22 -12.96 -30.69
N HIS A 271 -4.17 -13.56 -31.28
CA HIS A 271 -2.92 -12.88 -31.63
C HIS A 271 -3.13 -11.53 -32.33
N PHE A 272 -2.66 -10.44 -31.71
CA PHE A 272 -2.54 -9.12 -32.35
C PHE A 272 -1.08 -8.72 -32.47
N ASN A 273 -0.56 -8.68 -33.70
CA ASN A 273 0.84 -8.35 -34.04
C ASN A 273 1.92 -9.13 -33.27
N GLY A 274 1.57 -10.31 -32.76
CA GLY A 274 2.52 -11.30 -32.23
C GLY A 274 3.20 -10.96 -30.91
N ARG A 275 2.73 -9.99 -30.10
CA ARG A 275 3.48 -9.59 -28.88
C ARG A 275 2.71 -9.54 -27.55
N GLN A 276 1.48 -9.02 -27.41
CA GLN A 276 0.92 -8.71 -26.06
C GLN A 276 -0.62 -8.73 -25.95
N LEU A 277 -1.17 -8.93 -24.74
CA LEU A 277 -2.61 -8.78 -24.43
C LEU A 277 -2.97 -7.30 -24.24
N ARG A 278 -3.71 -6.73 -25.20
CA ARG A 278 -4.19 -5.34 -25.13
C ARG A 278 -5.57 -5.25 -24.50
N VAL A 279 -5.78 -4.24 -23.66
CA VAL A 279 -7.04 -4.00 -22.95
C VAL A 279 -7.49 -2.56 -23.21
N SER A 280 -8.68 -2.38 -23.79
CA SER A 280 -9.26 -1.07 -24.11
C SER A 280 -10.58 -0.88 -23.38
N SER A 281 -11.00 0.38 -23.21
CA SER A 281 -12.34 0.64 -22.69
C SER A 281 -13.40 0.11 -23.68
N PRO A 282 -14.50 -0.48 -23.21
CA PRO A 282 -15.59 -0.91 -24.08
C PRO A 282 -16.13 0.21 -24.97
N ASN A 283 -16.05 1.46 -24.50
CA ASN A 283 -16.49 2.65 -25.24
C ASN A 283 -15.72 2.89 -26.55
N VAL A 284 -14.49 2.37 -26.68
CA VAL A 284 -13.72 2.49 -27.93
C VAL A 284 -14.35 1.68 -29.06
N SER A 285 -15.03 0.59 -28.73
CA SER A 285 -15.69 -0.28 -29.71
C SER A 285 -16.79 0.44 -30.49
N VAL A 286 -17.32 1.54 -29.97
CA VAL A 286 -18.31 2.40 -30.65
C VAL A 286 -17.74 3.76 -31.06
N HIS A 287 -16.45 4.01 -30.82
CA HIS A 287 -15.83 5.29 -31.14
C HIS A 287 -15.66 5.46 -32.67
N PRO A 288 -16.18 6.55 -33.28
CA PRO A 288 -16.26 6.69 -34.73
C PRO A 288 -14.90 6.62 -35.45
N ARG A 289 -13.83 7.07 -34.78
CA ARG A 289 -12.46 7.05 -35.33
C ARG A 289 -11.66 5.78 -34.99
N PHE A 290 -11.95 5.14 -33.85
CA PHE A 290 -11.03 4.19 -33.24
C PHE A 290 -11.59 2.76 -33.20
N ALA A 291 -12.92 2.59 -33.28
CA ALA A 291 -13.57 1.27 -33.39
C ALA A 291 -13.07 0.43 -34.57
N VAL A 292 -12.60 1.08 -35.64
CA VAL A 292 -12.05 0.38 -36.81
C VAL A 292 -10.71 -0.30 -36.55
N ARG A 293 -10.00 0.10 -35.49
CA ARG A 293 -8.71 -0.49 -35.12
C ARG A 293 -8.87 -1.93 -34.63
N SER A 294 -7.75 -2.64 -34.58
CA SER A 294 -7.67 -4.02 -34.10
C SER A 294 -7.78 -4.10 -32.57
N GLU A 295 -7.18 -3.15 -31.87
CA GLU A 295 -7.00 -3.14 -30.41
C GLU A 295 -8.33 -3.20 -29.65
N PRO A 296 -9.38 -2.44 -30.03
CA PRO A 296 -10.69 -2.49 -29.35
C PRO A 296 -11.42 -3.83 -29.52
N ARG A 297 -10.95 -4.72 -30.41
CA ARG A 297 -11.53 -6.05 -30.62
C ARG A 297 -10.95 -7.09 -29.66
N SER A 298 -9.91 -6.75 -28.90
CA SER A 298 -9.33 -7.62 -27.89
C SER A 298 -10.32 -7.74 -26.71
N PRO A 299 -10.71 -8.95 -26.31
CA PRO A 299 -11.65 -9.12 -25.21
C PRO A 299 -11.01 -8.85 -23.85
N GLY A 300 -9.68 -8.71 -23.73
CA GLY A 300 -9.00 -8.55 -22.45
C GLY A 300 -9.02 -9.82 -21.58
N LEU A 301 -9.25 -10.99 -22.18
CA LEU A 301 -9.40 -12.27 -21.48
C LEU A 301 -8.11 -13.10 -21.56
N ALA A 302 -7.64 -13.61 -20.43
CA ALA A 302 -6.61 -14.64 -20.35
C ALA A 302 -7.19 -15.87 -19.65
N ARG A 303 -6.84 -17.07 -20.14
CA ARG A 303 -7.22 -18.35 -19.54
C ARG A 303 -5.98 -19.06 -19.01
N ILE A 304 -5.94 -19.27 -17.71
CA ILE A 304 -4.81 -19.92 -17.03
C ILE A 304 -5.27 -21.28 -16.50
N LEU A 305 -4.60 -22.35 -16.92
CA LEU A 305 -4.89 -23.71 -16.47
C LEU A 305 -4.11 -24.00 -15.18
N ILE A 306 -4.82 -24.18 -14.07
CA ILE A 306 -4.23 -24.72 -12.84
C ILE A 306 -4.40 -26.24 -12.82
N LYS A 307 -3.40 -26.97 -12.32
CA LYS A 307 -3.43 -28.44 -12.24
C LYS A 307 -3.61 -28.95 -10.81
N GLU A 308 -3.45 -28.09 -9.82
CA GLU A 308 -3.66 -28.41 -8.40
C GLU A 308 -5.12 -28.72 -8.10
N ASP A 309 -5.31 -29.60 -7.12
CA ASP A 309 -6.56 -29.69 -6.39
C ASP A 309 -6.64 -28.51 -5.42
N LEU A 310 -7.63 -27.63 -5.61
CA LEU A 310 -7.80 -26.46 -4.75
C LEU A 310 -8.01 -26.78 -3.26
N ARG A 311 -8.28 -28.04 -2.89
CA ARG A 311 -8.37 -28.47 -1.49
C ARG A 311 -7.00 -28.71 -0.85
N SER A 312 -5.94 -28.84 -1.64
CA SER A 312 -4.58 -29.11 -1.14
C SER A 312 -3.69 -27.88 -1.14
N ILE A 313 -4.16 -26.71 -1.59
CA ILE A 313 -3.36 -25.48 -1.66
C ILE A 313 -3.47 -24.67 -0.36
N ALA A 314 -2.44 -23.89 -0.05
CA ALA A 314 -2.43 -22.98 1.09
C ALA A 314 -3.02 -21.60 0.77
N GLY A 315 -3.07 -21.23 -0.52
CA GLY A 315 -3.58 -19.96 -1.01
C GLY A 315 -3.17 -19.73 -2.46
N ALA A 316 -3.56 -18.60 -3.04
CA ALA A 316 -3.16 -18.22 -4.39
C ALA A 316 -2.98 -16.71 -4.52
N ASN A 317 -2.16 -16.29 -5.46
CA ASN A 317 -2.05 -14.90 -5.88
C ASN A 317 -2.22 -14.79 -7.41
N LEU A 318 -2.78 -13.67 -7.87
CA LEU A 318 -2.67 -13.23 -9.26
C LEU A 318 -1.57 -12.18 -9.36
N TYR A 319 -0.46 -12.54 -9.99
CA TYR A 319 0.62 -11.63 -10.32
C TYR A 319 0.47 -11.15 -11.77
N CYS A 320 0.60 -9.85 -12.02
CA CYS A 320 0.52 -9.29 -13.37
C CYS A 320 1.75 -8.43 -13.68
N GLU A 321 2.28 -8.53 -14.89
CA GLU A 321 3.21 -7.56 -15.49
C GLU A 321 2.40 -6.71 -16.47
N VAL A 322 2.25 -5.43 -16.16
CA VAL A 322 1.34 -4.54 -16.89
C VAL A 322 2.05 -3.26 -17.26
N TRP A 323 1.97 -2.85 -18.52
CA TRP A 323 2.14 -1.45 -18.87
C TRP A 323 0.82 -0.72 -18.59
N GLY A 324 0.83 0.22 -17.65
CA GLY A 324 -0.33 0.89 -17.06
C GLY A 324 -1.17 1.77 -18.00
N GLY A 325 -0.82 1.82 -19.30
CA GLY A 325 -1.58 2.56 -20.29
C GLY A 325 -1.11 4.00 -20.46
N HIS A 326 -1.64 4.64 -21.50
CA HIS A 326 -1.44 6.08 -21.71
C HIS A 326 -2.13 6.90 -20.59
N PRO A 327 -1.63 8.11 -20.28
CA PRO A 327 -2.34 9.19 -19.61
C PRO A 327 -3.77 9.28 -20.12
N GLY A 328 -4.71 9.27 -19.19
CA GLY A 328 -6.11 9.22 -19.54
C GLY A 328 -6.73 7.82 -19.49
N THR A 329 -5.96 6.77 -19.15
CA THR A 329 -6.48 5.41 -18.93
C THR A 329 -6.71 5.21 -17.43
N TYR A 330 -7.96 5.10 -16.98
CA TYR A 330 -8.34 5.05 -15.57
C TYR A 330 -9.08 3.76 -15.21
N ASP A 331 -9.25 3.54 -13.90
CA ASP A 331 -10.10 2.47 -13.35
C ASP A 331 -9.83 1.11 -13.98
N LYS A 332 -8.55 0.74 -14.00
CA LYS A 332 -8.10 -0.57 -14.45
C LYS A 332 -8.53 -1.61 -13.43
N ILE A 333 -9.15 -2.67 -13.92
CA ILE A 333 -9.66 -3.76 -13.08
C ILE A 333 -9.26 -5.10 -13.66
N VAL A 334 -9.17 -6.08 -12.79
CA VAL A 334 -9.13 -7.49 -13.15
C VAL A 334 -10.21 -8.23 -12.38
N SER A 335 -10.83 -9.19 -13.05
CA SER A 335 -11.72 -10.14 -12.40
C SER A 335 -11.29 -11.57 -12.67
N VAL A 336 -11.50 -12.43 -11.67
CA VAL A 336 -11.17 -13.86 -11.74
C VAL A 336 -12.47 -14.66 -11.70
N ASN A 337 -12.72 -15.44 -12.75
CA ASN A 337 -13.92 -16.26 -12.95
C ASN A 337 -15.26 -15.51 -12.81
N GLY A 338 -15.24 -14.18 -12.95
CA GLY A 338 -16.39 -13.30 -12.67
C GLY A 338 -16.84 -13.31 -11.20
N ARG A 339 -16.05 -13.86 -10.27
CA ARG A 339 -16.37 -13.96 -8.84
C ARG A 339 -15.81 -12.81 -8.04
N VAL A 340 -14.51 -12.56 -8.20
CA VAL A 340 -13.79 -11.48 -7.52
C VAL A 340 -13.37 -10.43 -8.53
N ARG A 341 -13.51 -9.17 -8.15
CA ARG A 341 -13.04 -7.99 -8.89
C ARG A 341 -12.02 -7.28 -8.02
N MET A 342 -10.87 -6.96 -8.59
CA MET A 342 -9.78 -6.25 -7.95
C MET A 342 -9.41 -5.04 -8.81
N ASP A 343 -9.20 -3.91 -8.16
CA ASP A 343 -8.77 -2.68 -8.82
C ASP A 343 -7.25 -2.64 -8.87
N PHE A 344 -6.70 -2.30 -10.03
CA PHE A 344 -5.28 -1.98 -10.12
C PHE A 344 -4.99 -0.68 -9.36
N PRO A 345 -3.78 -0.54 -8.80
CA PRO A 345 -3.31 0.74 -8.25
C PRO A 345 -3.51 1.89 -9.26
N GLU A 346 -4.02 3.04 -8.80
CA GLU A 346 -4.20 4.25 -9.62
C GLU A 346 -2.88 5.01 -9.83
N VAL A 347 -1.87 4.32 -10.36
CA VAL A 347 -0.56 4.87 -10.70
C VAL A 347 -0.38 4.89 -12.23
N GLY A 348 0.54 5.73 -12.71
CA GLY A 348 0.76 5.91 -14.15
C GLY A 348 -0.39 6.66 -14.83
N GLY A 349 -1.15 5.97 -15.70
CA GLY A 349 -2.08 6.61 -16.63
C GLY A 349 -3.16 7.47 -15.95
N ALA A 350 -3.53 7.12 -14.72
CA ALA A 350 -4.43 7.91 -13.87
C ALA A 350 -3.76 9.15 -13.27
N ALA A 351 -2.47 9.07 -12.99
CA ALA A 351 -1.60 10.17 -12.58
C ALA A 351 -0.96 10.90 -13.77
N GLU A 352 -1.53 10.69 -14.97
CA GLU A 352 -1.08 11.26 -16.24
C GLU A 352 0.36 10.91 -16.64
N ASN A 353 0.87 9.74 -16.25
CA ASN A 353 2.19 9.24 -16.67
C ASN A 353 2.08 7.86 -17.34
N CYS A 354 3.05 7.45 -18.16
CA CYS A 354 3.18 6.05 -18.56
C CYS A 354 4.05 5.33 -17.52
N THR A 355 3.58 4.23 -16.96
CA THR A 355 4.36 3.42 -15.99
C THR A 355 4.10 1.93 -16.16
N HIS A 356 4.99 1.08 -15.67
CA HIS A 356 4.67 -0.33 -15.48
C HIS A 356 4.12 -0.57 -14.08
N LEU A 357 3.25 -1.57 -13.98
CA LEU A 357 2.59 -2.00 -12.76
C LEU A 357 2.84 -3.49 -12.62
N TYR A 358 3.22 -3.90 -11.41
CA TYR A 358 3.48 -5.30 -11.09
C TYR A 358 2.61 -5.80 -9.94
N PRO A 359 1.28 -5.57 -9.99
CA PRO A 359 0.45 -5.86 -8.85
C PRO A 359 0.38 -7.36 -8.60
N ARG A 360 0.34 -7.70 -7.32
CA ARG A 360 0.13 -9.05 -6.84
C ARG A 360 -1.14 -9.03 -6.00
N PHE A 361 -2.19 -9.69 -6.48
CA PHE A 361 -3.47 -9.72 -5.77
C PHE A 361 -3.64 -11.04 -5.05
N SER A 362 -3.94 -11.00 -3.75
CA SER A 362 -4.30 -12.20 -2.99
C SER A 362 -5.65 -12.76 -3.44
N LEU A 363 -5.72 -14.07 -3.64
CA LEU A 363 -6.92 -14.80 -4.03
C LEU A 363 -7.25 -15.88 -3.00
N ALA A 364 -8.52 -15.99 -2.63
CA ALA A 364 -9.00 -17.13 -1.88
C ALA A 364 -9.09 -18.36 -2.81
N PRO A 365 -8.89 -19.60 -2.31
CA PRO A 365 -9.12 -20.80 -3.11
C PRO A 365 -10.51 -20.86 -3.75
N THR A 366 -11.52 -20.25 -3.13
CA THR A 366 -12.90 -20.16 -3.64
C THR A 366 -13.07 -19.23 -4.84
N ASP A 367 -12.12 -18.32 -5.09
CA ASP A 367 -12.11 -17.45 -6.26
C ASP A 367 -11.72 -18.23 -7.53
N LEU A 368 -11.02 -19.34 -7.35
CA LEU A 368 -10.52 -20.21 -8.42
C LEU A 368 -11.48 -21.38 -8.72
N VAL A 369 -11.19 -22.07 -9.82
CA VAL A 369 -11.78 -23.36 -10.19
C VAL A 369 -10.68 -24.36 -10.55
N ASN A 370 -10.92 -25.65 -10.29
CA ASN A 370 -10.05 -26.71 -10.79
C ASN A 370 -10.06 -26.66 -12.32
N GLY A 371 -8.88 -26.48 -12.94
CA GLY A 371 -8.74 -26.37 -14.39
C GLY A 371 -8.55 -24.93 -14.88
N TYR A 372 -9.24 -24.55 -15.97
CA TYR A 372 -9.08 -23.24 -16.58
C TYR A 372 -9.78 -22.15 -15.78
N ASN A 373 -9.01 -21.15 -15.37
CA ASN A 373 -9.46 -19.93 -14.71
C ASN A 373 -9.48 -18.79 -15.71
N ALA A 374 -10.59 -18.05 -15.76
CA ALA A 374 -10.76 -16.88 -16.61
C ALA A 374 -10.30 -15.62 -15.87
N ILE A 375 -9.30 -14.94 -16.42
CA ILE A 375 -8.75 -13.68 -15.91
C ILE A 375 -9.13 -12.59 -16.89
N GLN A 376 -10.08 -11.75 -16.50
CA GLN A 376 -10.67 -10.74 -17.36
C GLN A 376 -10.21 -9.36 -16.94
N PHE A 377 -9.41 -8.72 -17.78
CA PHE A 377 -8.91 -7.36 -17.60
C PHE A 377 -9.83 -6.35 -18.27
N ASN A 378 -9.98 -5.16 -17.67
CA ASN A 378 -10.79 -4.08 -18.23
C ASN A 378 -10.32 -2.71 -17.72
N CYS A 379 -10.71 -1.63 -18.40
CA CYS A 379 -10.62 -0.25 -17.90
C CYS A 379 -11.94 0.48 -18.15
N GLU A 380 -12.50 1.14 -17.13
CA GLU A 380 -13.84 1.72 -17.25
C GLU A 380 -13.84 3.06 -18.02
N ARG A 381 -12.77 3.84 -17.94
CA ARG A 381 -12.69 5.18 -18.54
C ARG A 381 -11.42 5.40 -19.34
N GLU A 382 -11.60 5.97 -20.54
CA GLU A 382 -10.52 6.57 -21.32
C GLU A 382 -10.94 7.91 -21.93
N ASN A 383 -10.06 8.91 -21.87
CA ASN A 383 -10.36 10.26 -22.36
C ASN A 383 -9.81 10.58 -23.76
N MET A 384 -8.92 9.72 -24.30
CA MET A 384 -8.20 9.98 -25.56
C MET A 384 -8.80 9.26 -26.78
N GLY A 385 -9.75 8.34 -26.55
CA GLY A 385 -10.35 7.47 -27.57
C GLY A 385 -9.44 6.34 -28.09
N TRP A 386 -8.17 6.31 -27.67
CA TRP A 386 -7.21 5.24 -27.98
C TRP A 386 -6.64 4.56 -26.72
N GLY A 387 -7.15 4.90 -25.53
CA GLY A 387 -6.54 4.63 -24.23
C GLY A 387 -6.60 3.16 -23.81
N HIS A 388 -5.62 2.37 -24.26
CA HIS A 388 -5.44 0.98 -23.82
C HIS A 388 -4.31 0.87 -22.80
N PHE A 389 -4.36 -0.16 -21.96
CA PHE A 389 -3.22 -0.68 -21.21
C PHE A 389 -2.84 -2.06 -21.75
N ILE A 390 -1.66 -2.54 -21.39
CA ILE A 390 -1.11 -3.79 -21.92
C ILE A 390 -0.79 -4.71 -20.76
N VAL A 391 -1.23 -5.96 -20.85
CA VAL A 391 -0.83 -7.04 -19.95
C VAL A 391 0.26 -7.83 -20.66
N ASP A 392 1.49 -7.65 -20.21
CA ASP A 392 2.66 -8.35 -20.74
C ASP A 392 2.66 -9.80 -20.25
N ASN A 393 2.48 -10.00 -18.95
CA ASN A 393 2.31 -11.31 -18.32
C ASN A 393 1.23 -11.28 -17.22
N ALA A 394 0.65 -12.44 -16.96
CA ALA A 394 -0.22 -12.69 -15.82
C ALA A 394 0.00 -14.14 -15.38
N CYS A 395 0.06 -14.35 -14.07
CA CYS A 395 0.45 -15.60 -13.46
C CYS A 395 -0.45 -15.88 -12.25
N LEU A 396 -1.02 -17.09 -12.20
CA LEU A 396 -1.57 -17.62 -10.96
C LEU A 396 -0.45 -18.30 -10.19
N GLU A 397 -0.06 -17.72 -9.05
CA GLU A 397 0.91 -18.28 -8.12
C GLU A 397 0.17 -19.07 -7.05
N ILE A 398 0.24 -20.40 -7.10
CA ILE A 398 -0.45 -21.30 -6.19
C ILE A 398 0.48 -21.64 -5.02
N ARG A 399 0.17 -21.15 -3.81
CA ARG A 399 0.95 -21.46 -2.60
C ARG A 399 0.72 -22.90 -2.19
N LEU A 400 1.80 -23.65 -2.01
CA LEU A 400 1.78 -25.05 -1.60
C LEU A 400 2.11 -25.16 -0.11
N PRO A 401 1.34 -25.93 0.68
CA PRO A 401 1.73 -26.22 2.05
C PRO A 401 3.01 -27.07 2.07
N THR A 402 3.78 -27.01 3.15
CA THR A 402 5.07 -27.72 3.27
C THR A 402 4.96 -29.23 3.10
N ASN A 403 3.80 -29.81 3.45
CA ASN A 403 3.52 -31.24 3.30
C ASN A 403 2.83 -31.60 1.98
N HIS A 404 2.82 -30.71 0.98
CA HIS A 404 2.18 -30.97 -0.31
C HIS A 404 2.86 -32.13 -1.05
N GLN A 405 2.08 -33.08 -1.58
CA GLN A 405 2.58 -34.29 -2.21
C GLN A 405 3.58 -34.00 -3.35
N SER A 406 3.32 -32.99 -4.17
CA SER A 406 4.22 -32.65 -5.29
C SER A 406 5.59 -32.14 -4.86
N LEU A 407 5.73 -31.63 -3.62
CA LEU A 407 7.04 -31.29 -3.07
C LEU A 407 7.83 -32.56 -2.69
N ALA A 408 7.16 -33.58 -2.16
CA ALA A 408 7.80 -34.87 -1.89
C ALA A 408 8.24 -35.56 -3.19
N GLU A 409 7.39 -35.54 -4.22
CA GLU A 409 7.72 -36.08 -5.55
C GLU A 409 8.88 -35.36 -6.22
N ALA A 410 9.02 -34.05 -5.98
CA ALA A 410 10.14 -33.22 -6.44
C ALA A 410 11.41 -33.35 -5.58
N GLY A 411 11.40 -34.12 -4.49
CA GLY A 411 12.54 -34.19 -3.55
C GLY A 411 12.78 -32.90 -2.75
N LEU A 412 11.73 -32.10 -2.54
CA LEU A 412 11.75 -30.78 -1.90
C LEU A 412 10.90 -30.70 -0.62
N ALA A 413 10.37 -31.82 -0.11
CA ALA A 413 9.52 -31.83 1.08
C ALA A 413 10.20 -31.23 2.33
N ASP A 414 11.49 -31.46 2.50
CA ASP A 414 12.29 -30.93 3.61
C ASP A 414 13.13 -29.71 3.20
N PHE A 415 12.83 -29.10 2.05
CA PHE A 415 13.58 -27.95 1.57
C PHE A 415 13.29 -26.73 2.43
N SER A 416 14.34 -26.20 3.02
CA SER A 416 14.38 -24.89 3.66
C SER A 416 15.55 -24.06 3.14
N ALA A 417 15.38 -22.73 3.16
CA ALA A 417 16.44 -21.80 2.85
C ALA A 417 16.22 -20.44 3.55
N THR A 418 17.32 -19.77 3.89
CA THR A 418 17.38 -18.43 4.51
C THR A 418 18.44 -17.58 3.82
N VAL A 419 18.32 -16.27 3.94
CA VAL A 419 19.34 -15.33 3.45
C VAL A 419 20.15 -14.82 4.63
N ASP A 420 21.44 -15.09 4.62
CA ASP A 420 22.40 -14.42 5.50
C ASP A 420 22.78 -13.08 4.87
N ALA A 421 22.64 -12.01 5.64
CA ALA A 421 22.94 -10.65 5.19
C ALA A 421 23.89 -9.98 6.18
N THR A 422 25.10 -9.70 5.72
CA THR A 422 26.17 -9.16 6.57
C THR A 422 26.61 -7.80 6.04
N PRO A 423 26.30 -6.69 6.74
CA PRO A 423 26.84 -5.38 6.40
C PRO A 423 28.37 -5.35 6.45
N ASP A 424 29.00 -4.79 5.43
CA ASP A 424 30.44 -4.60 5.27
C ASP A 424 30.71 -3.26 4.58
N GLY A 425 30.82 -2.19 5.37
CA GLY A 425 31.00 -0.83 4.87
C GLY A 425 29.80 -0.35 4.04
N GLU A 426 30.04 -0.12 2.75
CA GLU A 426 29.02 0.32 1.77
C GLU A 426 28.43 -0.85 0.97
N THR A 427 28.69 -2.07 1.40
CA THR A 427 28.15 -3.29 0.82
C THR A 427 27.39 -4.08 1.88
N ILE A 428 26.33 -4.77 1.48
CA ILE A 428 25.72 -5.84 2.28
C ILE A 428 25.96 -7.15 1.55
N ASN A 429 26.78 -8.02 2.14
CA ASN A 429 27.08 -9.33 1.59
C ASN A 429 25.88 -10.26 1.83
N LEU A 430 25.28 -10.74 0.75
CA LEU A 430 24.15 -11.66 0.76
C LEU A 430 24.62 -13.06 0.41
N GLN A 431 24.19 -14.07 1.17
CA GLN A 431 24.44 -15.47 0.88
C GLN A 431 23.21 -16.30 1.22
N LEU A 432 22.88 -17.26 0.36
CA LEU A 432 21.82 -18.22 0.66
C LEU A 432 22.39 -19.36 1.50
N ASP A 433 21.77 -19.62 2.66
CA ASP A 433 21.89 -20.89 3.36
C ASP A 433 20.72 -21.79 2.93
N SER A 434 21.02 -22.98 2.42
CA SER A 434 20.01 -23.90 1.90
C SER A 434 20.31 -25.33 2.30
N SER A 435 19.24 -26.03 2.69
CA SER A 435 19.25 -27.48 2.95
C SER A 435 19.59 -28.33 1.71
N ASN A 436 19.34 -27.83 0.49
CA ASN A 436 19.62 -28.56 -0.76
C ASN A 436 20.06 -27.61 -1.89
N PRO A 437 21.31 -27.10 -1.87
CA PRO A 437 21.80 -26.15 -2.87
C PRO A 437 21.94 -26.74 -4.28
N LYS A 438 21.95 -28.07 -4.43
CA LYS A 438 22.08 -28.74 -5.73
C LYS A 438 20.80 -28.70 -6.56
N ALA A 439 19.64 -28.56 -5.92
CA ALA A 439 18.35 -28.46 -6.60
C ALA A 439 18.11 -27.06 -7.21
N ILE A 440 18.90 -26.07 -6.80
CA ILE A 440 18.72 -24.66 -7.17
C ILE A 440 19.36 -24.37 -8.52
N ALA A 441 18.60 -23.78 -9.44
CA ALA A 441 19.10 -23.28 -10.72
C ALA A 441 19.58 -21.83 -10.63
N LYS A 442 18.75 -20.95 -10.05
CA LYS A 442 19.05 -19.54 -9.85
C LYS A 442 18.35 -18.99 -8.62
N ILE A 443 18.93 -17.93 -8.07
CA ILE A 443 18.35 -17.14 -6.99
C ILE A 443 18.36 -15.68 -7.39
N GLU A 444 17.26 -15.00 -7.10
CA GLU A 444 17.09 -13.56 -7.30
C GLU A 444 16.91 -12.91 -5.91
N TYR A 445 17.80 -11.99 -5.57
CA TYR A 445 17.75 -11.27 -4.30
C TYR A 445 16.89 -10.01 -4.41
N GLN A 446 16.07 -9.81 -3.39
CA GLN A 446 15.17 -8.67 -3.28
C GLN A 446 15.34 -8.02 -1.91
N ALA A 447 15.24 -6.69 -1.82
CA ALA A 447 15.21 -5.99 -0.54
C ALA A 447 14.01 -5.08 -0.43
N ARG A 448 13.60 -4.85 0.81
CA ARG A 448 12.69 -3.79 1.22
C ARG A 448 13.51 -2.70 1.89
N TYR A 449 13.50 -1.50 1.32
CA TYR A 449 14.22 -0.33 1.81
C TYR A 449 13.50 0.95 1.41
N TYR A 450 13.90 2.09 1.98
CA TYR A 450 13.56 3.42 1.50
C TYR A 450 14.56 3.84 0.42
N GLY A 451 14.09 4.09 -0.81
CA GLY A 451 14.98 4.29 -1.95
C GLY A 451 14.28 4.73 -3.23
N TYR A 452 14.75 4.22 -4.36
CA TYR A 452 14.35 4.66 -5.70
C TYR A 452 13.04 4.01 -6.14
N ASP A 453 12.24 4.72 -6.92
CA ASP A 453 11.02 4.20 -7.53
C ASP A 453 11.34 3.54 -8.89
N GLU A 454 11.91 2.32 -8.90
CA GLU A 454 12.35 1.68 -10.15
C GLU A 454 11.18 1.21 -11.03
N ASN A 455 10.01 0.97 -10.43
CA ASN A 455 8.81 0.51 -11.14
C ASN A 455 7.85 1.65 -11.50
N GLY A 456 8.07 2.87 -10.99
CA GLY A 456 7.26 4.05 -11.28
C GLY A 456 5.90 4.04 -10.57
N ASN A 457 5.79 3.37 -9.43
CA ASN A 457 4.56 3.29 -8.61
C ASN A 457 4.48 4.41 -7.56
N THR A 458 5.46 5.30 -7.48
CA THR A 458 5.61 6.42 -6.53
C THR A 458 5.77 6.03 -5.07
N TRP A 459 6.00 4.74 -4.80
CA TRP A 459 6.28 4.25 -3.44
C TRP A 459 7.78 4.18 -3.24
N GLU A 460 8.25 5.00 -2.31
CA GLU A 460 9.69 5.09 -2.00
C GLU A 460 10.11 4.05 -0.95
N SER A 461 9.17 3.31 -0.36
CA SER A 461 9.46 2.26 0.63
C SER A 461 8.58 1.03 0.37
N ASP A 462 9.13 0.06 -0.36
CA ASP A 462 8.51 -1.21 -0.72
C ASP A 462 9.61 -2.27 -1.02
N TRP A 463 9.22 -3.48 -1.39
CA TRP A 463 10.09 -4.48 -1.99
C TRP A 463 10.56 -4.01 -3.37
N HIS A 464 11.83 -3.62 -3.48
CA HIS A 464 12.44 -3.17 -4.73
C HIS A 464 12.77 -4.35 -5.64
N GLY A 465 12.51 -4.18 -6.93
CA GLY A 465 12.66 -5.21 -7.95
C GLY A 465 11.33 -5.82 -8.40
N MET A 466 11.29 -6.18 -9.68
CA MET A 466 10.11 -6.66 -10.39
C MET A 466 10.53 -7.76 -11.39
N THR A 467 9.58 -8.30 -12.16
CA THR A 467 9.91 -9.09 -13.34
C THR A 467 9.41 -8.40 -14.61
N LYS A 468 10.13 -8.61 -15.70
CA LYS A 468 9.81 -8.11 -17.02
C LYS A 468 10.03 -9.25 -18.00
N GLU A 469 9.00 -9.60 -18.76
CA GLU A 469 9.01 -10.80 -19.60
C GLU A 469 9.34 -12.08 -18.79
N ARG A 470 8.86 -12.15 -17.54
CA ARG A 470 9.13 -13.24 -16.58
C ARG A 470 10.56 -13.32 -16.05
N GLU A 471 11.43 -12.38 -16.41
CA GLU A 471 12.81 -12.31 -15.92
C GLU A 471 12.98 -11.21 -14.87
N ALA A 472 13.89 -11.40 -13.92
CA ALA A 472 14.20 -10.40 -12.89
C ALA A 472 14.66 -9.07 -13.50
N TYR A 473 14.07 -7.98 -13.01
CA TYR A 473 14.39 -6.61 -13.40
C TYR A 473 14.41 -5.70 -12.18
N GLY A 474 15.47 -4.91 -11.99
CA GLY A 474 15.61 -4.04 -10.80
C GLY A 474 15.74 -4.79 -9.46
N MET A 475 15.93 -6.11 -9.48
CA MET A 475 16.31 -6.90 -8.31
C MET A 475 17.71 -6.49 -7.83
N LEU A 476 18.06 -6.81 -6.57
CA LEU A 476 19.40 -6.50 -6.04
C LEU A 476 20.49 -7.20 -6.83
N GLY A 477 20.21 -8.45 -7.22
CA GLY A 477 21.19 -9.35 -7.79
C GLY A 477 20.64 -10.72 -8.15
N THR A 478 21.38 -11.45 -8.99
CA THR A 478 21.07 -12.85 -9.35
C THR A 478 22.31 -13.72 -9.18
N ALA A 479 22.16 -14.86 -8.51
CA ALA A 479 23.22 -15.84 -8.34
C ALA A 479 22.81 -17.20 -8.90
N THR A 480 23.66 -17.80 -9.74
CA THR A 480 23.39 -19.08 -10.43
C THR A 480 24.30 -20.21 -9.98
N LYS A 481 25.22 -19.95 -9.04
CA LYS A 481 26.20 -20.94 -8.56
C LYS A 481 26.34 -20.86 -7.06
N ALA A 482 26.34 -22.02 -6.39
CA ALA A 482 26.67 -22.13 -4.98
C ALA A 482 28.07 -21.53 -4.67
N PRO A 483 28.25 -20.82 -3.54
CA PRO A 483 27.32 -20.63 -2.42
C PRO A 483 26.27 -19.52 -2.60
N PHE A 484 25.99 -19.13 -3.85
CA PHE A 484 24.95 -18.17 -4.22
C PHE A 484 25.11 -16.80 -3.54
N ARG A 485 26.32 -16.25 -3.64
CA ARG A 485 26.67 -14.95 -3.06
C ARG A 485 26.28 -13.80 -3.96
N TRP A 486 25.96 -12.68 -3.33
CA TRP A 486 25.79 -11.39 -4.00
C TRP A 486 26.22 -10.24 -3.09
N ASP A 487 26.99 -9.31 -3.63
CA ASP A 487 27.50 -8.15 -2.91
C ASP A 487 26.58 -6.97 -3.27
N TRP A 488 25.66 -6.63 -2.38
CA TRP A 488 24.69 -5.55 -2.62
C TRP A 488 25.32 -4.19 -2.26
N ASP A 489 25.57 -3.37 -3.28
CA ASP A 489 26.02 -1.99 -3.11
C ASP A 489 24.90 -1.10 -2.53
N VAL A 490 25.17 -0.52 -1.37
CA VAL A 490 24.28 0.38 -0.63
C VAL A 490 24.87 1.77 -0.44
N SER A 491 25.94 2.11 -1.16
CA SER A 491 26.67 3.39 -1.08
C SER A 491 25.77 4.59 -1.36
N MET A 492 24.86 4.45 -2.33
CA MET A 492 23.93 5.50 -2.77
C MET A 492 22.53 5.40 -2.15
N LEU A 493 22.34 4.57 -1.11
CA LEU A 493 21.08 4.50 -0.36
C LEU A 493 21.15 5.36 0.92
N PRO A 494 20.09 6.12 1.25
CA PRO A 494 20.01 6.89 2.50
C PRO A 494 20.23 6.01 3.74
N SER A 495 20.79 6.63 4.79
CA SER A 495 20.91 5.96 6.09
C SER A 495 19.52 5.63 6.65
N GLN A 496 19.32 4.37 7.02
CA GLN A 496 18.02 3.84 7.41
C GLN A 496 18.14 2.55 8.20
N THR A 497 17.09 2.20 8.93
CA THR A 497 16.98 0.95 9.70
C THR A 497 15.74 0.18 9.29
N GLY A 498 15.65 -1.09 9.66
CA GLY A 498 14.48 -1.90 9.31
C GLY A 498 14.48 -2.37 7.85
N VAL A 499 15.66 -2.36 7.21
CA VAL A 499 15.86 -2.95 5.89
C VAL A 499 15.71 -4.45 6.01
N GLU A 500 15.07 -5.05 5.01
CA GLU A 500 14.88 -6.48 4.92
C GLU A 500 15.33 -7.02 3.59
N VAL A 501 15.81 -8.25 3.56
CA VAL A 501 16.19 -8.95 2.33
C VAL A 501 15.53 -10.31 2.25
N ARG A 502 15.20 -10.75 1.04
CA ARG A 502 14.72 -12.11 0.76
C ARG A 502 15.30 -12.62 -0.55
N ALA A 503 15.13 -13.91 -0.78
CA ALA A 503 15.51 -14.57 -2.01
C ALA A 503 14.31 -15.27 -2.65
N TRP A 504 14.22 -15.16 -3.97
CA TRP A 504 13.38 -15.99 -4.82
C TRP A 504 14.24 -17.09 -5.43
N ILE A 505 13.95 -18.33 -5.08
CA ILE A 505 14.72 -19.51 -5.49
C ILE A 505 13.96 -20.23 -6.60
N HIS A 506 14.66 -20.52 -7.69
CA HIS A 506 14.15 -21.26 -8.84
C HIS A 506 14.87 -22.60 -8.93
N PHE A 507 14.14 -23.68 -9.21
CA PHE A 507 14.67 -25.05 -9.19
C PHE A 507 15.00 -25.55 -10.59
N ALA A 508 16.07 -26.36 -10.72
CA ALA A 508 16.57 -26.83 -12.02
C ALA A 508 15.63 -27.83 -12.69
N ASP A 509 15.17 -28.83 -11.94
CA ASP A 509 14.33 -29.91 -12.47
C ASP A 509 12.83 -29.58 -12.43
N HIS A 510 12.47 -28.48 -11.76
CA HIS A 510 11.09 -28.03 -11.53
C HIS A 510 10.97 -26.50 -11.72
N PRO A 511 11.13 -25.98 -12.95
CA PRO A 511 11.13 -24.54 -13.22
C PRO A 511 9.80 -23.85 -12.92
N GLU A 512 8.71 -24.60 -12.79
CA GLU A 512 7.40 -24.10 -12.40
C GLU A 512 7.25 -23.88 -10.89
N LEU A 513 8.14 -24.48 -10.09
CA LEU A 513 8.20 -24.28 -8.65
C LEU A 513 9.16 -23.14 -8.33
N VAL A 514 8.73 -22.29 -7.40
CA VAL A 514 9.58 -21.25 -6.79
C VAL A 514 9.46 -21.33 -5.29
N TYR A 515 10.53 -20.96 -4.59
CA TYR A 515 10.53 -20.82 -3.14
C TYR A 515 10.92 -19.40 -2.76
N GLN A 516 10.07 -18.72 -2.00
CA GLN A 516 10.41 -17.43 -1.40
C GLN A 516 11.01 -17.71 -0.01
N THR A 517 12.18 -17.16 0.30
CA THR A 517 12.69 -17.24 1.67
C THR A 517 11.91 -16.32 2.60
N LYS A 518 11.98 -16.61 3.89
CA LYS A 518 11.57 -15.63 4.89
C LYS A 518 12.44 -14.38 4.73
N ALA A 519 11.85 -13.21 4.94
CA ALA A 519 12.60 -11.97 4.98
C ALA A 519 13.58 -11.99 6.17
N THR A 520 14.85 -11.72 5.91
CA THR A 520 15.86 -11.42 6.91
C THR A 520 15.83 -9.92 7.15
N GLY A 521 15.23 -9.51 8.27
CA GLY A 521 15.05 -8.10 8.63
C GLY A 521 16.03 -7.58 9.67
N GLY A 522 15.83 -6.33 10.09
CA GLY A 522 16.65 -5.68 11.12
C GLY A 522 18.00 -5.17 10.62
N LEU A 523 18.18 -5.08 9.30
CA LEU A 523 19.39 -4.53 8.70
C LEU A 523 19.36 -3.01 8.79
N ALA A 524 20.55 -2.43 8.84
CA ALA A 524 20.77 -0.99 8.82
C ALA A 524 21.73 -0.64 7.68
N ILE A 525 21.38 0.41 6.95
CA ILE A 525 22.18 1.05 5.91
C ILE A 525 22.63 2.39 6.53
N GLY A 526 23.88 2.80 6.33
CA GLY A 526 24.37 4.10 6.84
C GLY A 526 25.30 4.04 8.04
N SER A 527 25.42 2.91 8.72
CA SER A 527 26.14 2.85 10.00
C SER A 527 27.65 3.07 9.83
N GLY A 528 28.17 4.16 10.40
CA GLY A 528 29.60 4.46 10.40
C GLY A 528 30.16 5.09 9.11
N ARG A 529 29.29 5.55 8.21
CA ARG A 529 29.70 6.26 6.98
C ARG A 529 30.22 7.66 7.27
N LYS A 530 31.10 8.15 6.40
CA LYS A 530 31.58 9.54 6.43
C LYS A 530 30.63 10.51 5.71
N SER A 531 29.87 9.99 4.76
CA SER A 531 29.00 10.78 3.87
C SER A 531 27.55 10.35 4.03
N ASN A 532 26.64 11.31 3.96
CA ASN A 532 25.21 11.08 4.04
C ASN A 532 24.59 11.16 2.65
N VAL A 533 23.70 10.22 2.31
CA VAL A 533 22.99 10.23 1.03
C VAL A 533 21.62 10.86 1.22
N GLN A 534 21.27 11.79 0.34
CA GLN A 534 19.97 12.43 0.28
C GLN A 534 19.32 12.15 -1.07
N LEU A 535 18.02 11.81 -1.06
CA LEU A 535 17.23 11.65 -2.26
C LEU A 535 16.51 12.95 -2.55
N TYR A 536 16.65 13.46 -3.77
CA TYR A 536 15.95 14.64 -4.25
C TYR A 536 15.04 14.26 -5.41
N THR A 537 13.77 14.63 -5.33
CA THR A 537 12.77 14.43 -6.38
C THR A 537 12.41 15.77 -7.02
N SER A 538 11.92 15.75 -8.25
CA SER A 538 11.43 16.97 -8.89
C SER A 538 10.23 17.56 -8.14
N SER A 539 10.23 18.89 -7.98
CA SER A 539 9.17 19.63 -7.28
C SER A 539 8.00 20.01 -8.19
N ASP A 540 8.19 20.00 -9.51
CA ASP A 540 7.29 20.58 -10.51
C ASP A 540 7.15 19.71 -11.78
N LEU A 541 7.46 18.41 -11.70
CA LEU A 541 7.40 17.48 -12.83
C LEU A 541 6.07 17.59 -13.59
N PRO A 542 6.07 18.03 -14.86
CA PRO A 542 4.86 18.19 -15.65
C PRO A 542 4.12 16.87 -15.85
N LYS A 543 2.79 16.93 -15.91
CA LYS A 543 1.94 15.75 -16.12
C LYS A 543 1.04 15.99 -17.34
N PRO A 544 1.13 15.17 -18.41
CA PRO A 544 2.17 14.17 -18.69
C PRO A 544 3.54 14.78 -19.02
N PHE A 545 4.63 14.12 -18.59
CA PHE A 545 6.01 14.51 -18.94
C PHE A 545 6.46 13.89 -20.26
N TRP A 546 5.81 14.28 -21.36
CA TRP A 546 6.16 13.84 -22.70
C TRP A 546 6.77 14.97 -23.51
N SER A 547 7.99 14.75 -24.01
CA SER A 547 8.57 15.58 -25.05
C SER A 547 8.26 14.99 -26.43
N ARG A 548 8.04 15.87 -27.41
CA ARG A 548 7.98 15.53 -28.84
C ARG A 548 9.03 16.38 -29.55
N ALA A 549 9.41 16.01 -30.77
CA ALA A 549 10.29 16.82 -31.60
C ALA A 549 9.87 18.30 -31.57
N ASP A 550 10.84 19.18 -31.31
CA ASP A 550 10.69 20.63 -31.19
C ASP A 550 9.77 21.13 -30.05
N ARG A 551 9.46 20.28 -29.06
CA ARG A 551 8.69 20.66 -27.86
C ARG A 551 9.46 20.28 -26.59
N LEU A 552 10.29 21.21 -26.13
CA LEU A 552 11.02 21.07 -24.87
C LEU A 552 10.04 20.96 -23.70
N LYS A 553 10.40 20.10 -22.75
CA LYS A 553 9.75 19.94 -21.45
C LYS A 553 10.85 19.97 -20.41
N GLU A 554 10.59 20.65 -19.31
CA GLU A 554 11.54 20.85 -18.24
C GLU A 554 10.85 20.62 -16.89
N CYS A 555 11.66 20.30 -15.90
CA CYS A 555 11.29 20.20 -14.50
C CYS A 555 12.54 20.51 -13.68
N SER A 556 12.35 20.86 -12.41
CA SER A 556 13.40 21.28 -11.52
C SER A 556 13.55 20.32 -10.35
N ILE A 557 14.79 20.04 -9.97
CA ILE A 557 15.16 19.37 -8.73
C ILE A 557 15.89 20.40 -7.85
N GLU A 558 15.33 20.68 -6.67
CA GLU A 558 15.88 21.66 -5.74
C GLU A 558 16.89 20.97 -4.81
N LEU A 559 18.15 21.38 -4.90
CA LEU A 559 19.23 20.91 -4.01
C LEU A 559 19.50 21.94 -2.92
N ASP A 560 19.67 21.51 -1.67
CA ASP A 560 20.02 22.37 -0.55
C ASP A 560 21.52 22.33 -0.19
N VAL A 561 22.30 21.54 -0.92
CA VAL A 561 23.74 21.30 -0.75
C VAL A 561 24.59 22.07 -1.78
N GLU A 562 25.77 22.55 -1.37
CA GLU A 562 26.72 23.20 -2.30
C GLU A 562 27.50 22.14 -3.12
N PRO A 563 27.79 22.38 -4.40
CA PRO A 563 28.44 21.38 -5.28
C PRO A 563 29.79 20.85 -4.79
N ASP A 564 30.56 21.65 -4.06
CA ASP A 564 31.86 21.26 -3.48
C ASP A 564 31.72 20.33 -2.26
N GLN A 565 30.52 20.22 -1.71
CA GLN A 565 30.18 19.28 -0.63
C GLN A 565 29.64 17.94 -1.17
N ILE A 566 29.46 17.82 -2.48
CA ILE A 566 28.96 16.61 -3.14
C ILE A 566 30.15 15.71 -3.50
N GLU A 567 30.28 14.59 -2.80
CA GLU A 567 31.29 13.57 -3.09
C GLU A 567 30.96 12.78 -4.37
N SER A 568 29.69 12.40 -4.52
CA SER A 568 29.15 11.69 -5.68
C SER A 568 27.68 12.06 -5.87
N ALA A 569 27.17 11.90 -7.10
CA ALA A 569 25.77 12.10 -7.43
C ALA A 569 25.33 11.09 -8.50
N GLU A 570 24.08 10.65 -8.40
CA GLU A 570 23.45 9.75 -9.37
C GLU A 570 22.06 10.28 -9.73
N LEU A 571 21.72 10.19 -11.01
CA LEU A 571 20.39 10.48 -11.53
C LEU A 571 19.66 9.16 -11.80
N HIS A 572 18.49 9.00 -11.19
CA HIS A 572 17.61 7.86 -11.40
C HIS A 572 16.43 8.30 -12.24
N VAL A 573 16.27 7.74 -13.44
CA VAL A 573 15.22 8.15 -14.38
C VAL A 573 14.49 6.93 -14.93
N VAL A 574 13.16 7.01 -14.96
CA VAL A 574 12.30 6.09 -15.70
C VAL A 574 11.86 6.77 -16.99
N THR A 575 12.32 6.29 -18.15
CA THR A 575 12.04 6.88 -19.47
C THR A 575 11.32 5.89 -20.38
N TRP A 576 10.38 6.37 -21.19
CA TRP A 576 9.78 5.57 -22.27
C TRP A 576 10.49 5.89 -23.59
N THR A 577 11.08 4.89 -24.23
CA THR A 577 11.76 5.03 -25.52
C THR A 577 10.75 4.89 -26.66
N GLY A 578 10.64 5.89 -27.52
CA GLY A 578 9.51 6.03 -28.46
C GLY A 578 9.58 5.29 -29.79
N GLY A 579 10.38 4.23 -29.92
CA GLY A 579 10.52 3.48 -31.17
C GLY A 579 11.49 4.08 -32.18
N ALA A 580 11.64 3.45 -33.35
CA ALA A 580 12.66 3.74 -34.34
C ALA A 580 12.68 5.20 -34.84
N GLY A 581 13.62 5.96 -34.32
CA GLY A 581 14.21 7.19 -34.84
C GLY A 581 15.63 7.27 -34.28
N GLU A 582 16.58 7.85 -35.02
CA GLU A 582 17.93 8.11 -34.49
C GLU A 582 17.84 9.21 -33.43
N VAL A 583 17.53 8.83 -32.18
CA VAL A 583 17.56 9.73 -31.03
C VAL A 583 19.03 9.97 -30.71
N LYS A 584 19.57 11.11 -31.13
CA LYS A 584 20.98 11.45 -30.91
C LYS A 584 21.20 12.16 -29.58
N ASP A 585 20.47 13.23 -29.24
CA ASP A 585 20.72 13.96 -27.98
C ASP A 585 19.51 14.82 -27.52
N TYR A 586 18.85 14.55 -26.37
CA TYR A 586 17.76 15.43 -25.87
C TYR A 586 17.68 15.68 -24.36
N PHE A 587 18.23 14.83 -23.48
CA PHE A 587 18.14 15.09 -22.04
C PHE A 587 19.35 15.89 -21.58
N THR A 588 19.10 17.04 -20.99
CA THR A 588 20.14 17.86 -20.37
C THR A 588 19.82 18.12 -18.91
N LEU A 589 20.86 18.18 -18.08
CA LEU A 589 20.79 18.67 -16.71
C LEU A 589 21.72 19.86 -16.58
N ASN A 590 21.18 21.04 -16.27
CA ASN A 590 21.89 22.32 -16.30
C ASN A 590 22.68 22.54 -17.61
N GLY A 591 22.11 22.11 -18.74
CA GLY A 591 22.72 22.22 -20.07
C GLY A 591 23.80 21.17 -20.38
N ALA A 592 24.18 20.31 -19.44
CA ALA A 592 25.05 19.15 -19.70
C ALA A 592 24.22 17.98 -20.23
N PHE A 593 24.68 17.32 -21.29
CA PHE A 593 23.98 16.17 -21.88
C PHE A 593 24.08 14.92 -20.99
N ILE A 594 22.95 14.25 -20.75
CA ILE A 594 22.88 13.00 -19.98
C ILE A 594 22.25 11.88 -20.84
N PRO A 595 22.94 10.74 -21.02
CA PRO A 595 22.46 9.63 -21.85
C PRO A 595 21.42 8.79 -21.10
N VAL A 596 20.15 9.22 -21.09
CA VAL A 596 19.07 8.52 -20.35
C VAL A 596 18.17 7.63 -21.23
N ALA A 597 18.31 7.66 -22.56
CA ALA A 597 17.42 6.99 -23.49
C ALA A 597 18.10 6.56 -24.80
N GLU A 598 18.78 5.41 -24.79
CA GLU A 598 19.25 4.74 -26.01
C GLU A 598 18.42 3.48 -26.26
N GLY A 599 17.60 3.46 -27.33
CA GLY A 599 16.80 2.28 -27.68
C GLY A 599 15.66 2.56 -28.67
N SER A 600 15.18 1.52 -29.35
CA SER A 600 14.09 1.59 -30.36
C SER A 600 12.87 0.71 -30.01
N GLY A 601 12.76 0.28 -28.73
CA GLY A 601 11.87 -0.80 -28.30
C GLY A 601 10.41 -0.45 -28.02
N HIS A 602 10.01 0.83 -28.01
CA HIS A 602 8.68 1.25 -27.53
C HIS A 602 8.43 0.88 -26.07
N GLU A 603 9.43 1.05 -25.21
CA GLU A 603 9.46 0.43 -23.88
C GLU A 603 9.98 1.38 -22.80
N LEU A 604 9.53 1.16 -21.56
CA LEU A 604 10.00 1.85 -20.37
C LEU A 604 11.32 1.23 -19.86
N PHE A 605 12.26 2.10 -19.49
CA PHE A 605 13.56 1.77 -18.94
C PHE A 605 13.82 2.55 -17.68
N TYR A 606 14.35 1.87 -16.66
CA TYR A 606 14.95 2.50 -15.50
C TYR A 606 16.47 2.61 -15.71
N SER A 607 16.98 3.83 -15.60
CA SER A 607 18.39 4.17 -15.80
C SER A 607 18.96 4.76 -14.53
N LYS A 608 20.14 4.27 -14.11
CA LYS A 608 20.98 4.87 -13.08
C LYS A 608 22.16 5.55 -13.79
N VAL A 609 22.26 6.87 -13.69
CA VAL A 609 23.27 7.64 -14.42
C VAL A 609 24.15 8.42 -13.44
N PRO A 610 25.44 8.06 -13.30
CA PRO A 610 26.38 8.86 -12.51
C PRO A 610 26.48 10.28 -13.06
N LEU A 611 26.50 11.27 -12.16
CA LEU A 611 26.62 12.68 -12.49
C LEU A 611 27.96 13.24 -12.02
N ASP A 612 28.58 14.08 -12.84
CA ASP A 612 29.68 14.94 -12.37
C ASP A 612 29.10 16.04 -11.48
N SER A 613 29.50 16.09 -10.20
CA SER A 613 29.00 17.08 -9.24
C SER A 613 29.18 18.53 -9.70
N LYS A 614 30.13 18.79 -10.62
CA LYS A 614 30.37 20.12 -11.19
C LYS A 614 29.23 20.65 -12.07
N ILE A 615 28.35 19.78 -12.56
CA ILE A 615 27.17 20.22 -13.33
C ILE A 615 26.02 20.63 -12.41
N LEU A 616 26.07 20.26 -11.14
CA LEU A 616 25.05 20.56 -10.15
C LEU A 616 25.28 21.94 -9.53
N LYS A 617 24.21 22.53 -9.01
CA LYS A 617 24.25 23.77 -8.25
C LYS A 617 23.26 23.71 -7.10
N LYS A 618 23.52 24.46 -6.03
CA LYS A 618 22.53 24.68 -4.99
C LYS A 618 21.33 25.43 -5.54
N GLY A 619 20.13 25.06 -5.10
CA GLY A 619 18.85 25.51 -5.61
C GLY A 619 18.41 24.69 -6.82
N SER A 620 17.82 25.37 -7.79
CA SER A 620 17.08 24.75 -8.89
C SER A 620 17.98 24.15 -9.97
N ASN A 621 17.93 22.84 -10.19
CA ASN A 621 18.62 22.14 -11.27
C ASN A 621 17.59 21.68 -12.31
N THR A 622 17.77 22.08 -13.57
CA THR A 622 16.76 21.94 -14.64
C THR A 622 17.23 21.09 -15.80
#